data_AF-A0A059BA22-F1
#
_entry.id   AF-A0A059BA22-F1
#
_cell.length_a   1.000
_cell.length_b   1.000
_cell.length_c   1.000
_cell.angle_alpha   90.00
_cell.angle_beta   90.00
_cell.angle_gamma   90.00
#
_symmetry.space_group_name_H-M   'P 1'
#
loop_
_entity.id
_entity.type
_entity.pdbx_description
1 polymer ?
#
loop_
_entity_poly.entity_id
_entity_poly.type
_entity_poly.pdbx_seq_one_letter_code
_entity_poly.pdbx_strand_id
1 'polypeptide(L)'
;MPLAPVTCGTFYGLPFDVEVECSEHPCVDVHGLVFISVRVLVMYNAGLPDGLVVQEFLSVHVRRDGRMIGMLLPPPADAPGWV
;
A
#
# COMPACT_ATOMS: atom_id res chain seq x y z
N MET A 1 -4.89 5.41 17.53
CA MET A 1 -4.68 6.65 16.74
C MET A 1 -5.16 6.34 15.33
N PRO A 2 -5.95 7.19 14.66
CA PRO A 2 -6.31 6.95 13.27
C PRO A 2 -5.06 7.08 12.40
N LEU A 3 -4.89 6.16 11.46
CA LEU A 3 -3.79 6.20 10.49
C LEU A 3 -4.01 7.37 9.53
N ALA A 4 -2.94 8.08 9.20
CA ALA A 4 -2.99 9.21 8.28
C ALA A 4 -3.39 8.75 6.86
N PRO A 5 -4.08 9.59 6.08
CA PRO A 5 -4.55 9.22 4.74
C PRO A 5 -3.39 8.84 3.81
N VAL A 6 -3.56 7.72 3.10
CA VAL A 6 -2.60 7.16 2.14
C VAL A 6 -2.36 8.16 1.01
N THR A 7 -1.10 8.61 0.84
CA THR A 7 -0.72 9.56 -0.21
C THR A 7 0.22 8.89 -1.22
N CYS A 8 -0.28 8.67 -2.44
CA CYS A 8 0.54 8.22 -3.56
C CYS A 8 1.52 9.34 -3.97
N GLY A 9 2.82 9.13 -3.81
CA GLY A 9 3.84 10.11 -4.19
C GLY A 9 5.12 9.47 -4.71
N THR A 10 5.86 10.18 -5.55
CA THR A 10 7.23 9.80 -5.91
C THR A 10 8.17 10.27 -4.81
N PHE A 11 8.96 9.34 -4.28
CA PHE A 11 9.88 9.59 -3.18
C PHE A 11 11.27 10.05 -3.67
N TYR A 12 11.86 11.07 -3.04
CA TYR A 12 13.14 11.68 -3.42
C TYR A 12 14.21 11.71 -2.30
N GLY A 13 14.07 10.89 -1.25
CA GLY A 13 15.03 10.81 -0.14
C GLY A 13 15.80 9.48 -0.08
N LEU A 14 16.64 9.31 0.94
CA LEU A 14 17.21 8.01 1.30
C LEU A 14 16.29 7.36 2.35
N PRO A 15 15.70 6.18 2.06
CA PRO A 15 14.88 5.49 3.05
C PRO A 15 15.80 5.01 4.18
N PHE A 16 15.43 5.30 5.42
CA PHE A 16 16.17 4.78 6.57
C PHE A 16 15.56 3.50 7.12
N ASP A 17 14.26 3.30 6.89
CA ASP A 17 13.54 2.09 7.28
C ASP A 17 12.36 1.84 6.33
N VAL A 18 12.07 0.56 6.06
CA VAL A 18 10.99 0.13 5.18
C VAL A 18 10.32 -1.11 5.79
N GLU A 19 9.08 -0.95 6.21
CA GLU A 19 8.24 -2.07 6.63
C GLU A 19 7.31 -2.48 5.49
N VAL A 20 7.18 -3.79 5.27
CA VAL A 20 6.30 -4.35 4.24
C VAL A 20 5.39 -5.37 4.90
N GLU A 21 4.09 -5.17 4.77
CA GLU A 21 3.05 -6.10 5.19
C GLU A 21 2.28 -6.60 3.97
N CYS A 22 2.20 -7.92 3.82
CA CYS A 22 1.46 -8.58 2.76
C CYS A 22 0.32 -9.41 3.37
N SER A 23 -0.91 -9.19 2.91
CA SER A 23 -2.06 -10.00 3.30
C SER A 23 -2.81 -10.51 2.07
N GLU A 24 -3.19 -11.79 2.10
CA GLU A 24 -3.96 -12.44 1.03
C GLU A 24 -5.44 -12.56 1.43
N HIS A 25 -6.32 -12.14 0.53
CA HIS A 25 -7.77 -12.09 0.71
C HIS A 25 -8.43 -12.86 -0.44
N PRO A 26 -8.86 -14.12 -0.23
CA PRO A 26 -9.57 -14.86 -1.25
C PRO A 26 -10.91 -14.18 -1.57
N CYS A 27 -11.25 -14.07 -2.85
CA CYS A 27 -12.54 -13.57 -3.28
C CYS A 27 -13.63 -14.58 -2.94
N VAL A 28 -14.67 -14.14 -2.23
CA VAL A 28 -15.79 -15.00 -1.84
C VAL A 28 -16.62 -15.41 -3.07
N ASP A 29 -16.77 -14.51 -4.03
CA ASP A 29 -17.67 -14.70 -5.18
C ASP A 29 -17.01 -15.36 -6.39
N VAL A 30 -15.67 -15.32 -6.48
CA VAL A 30 -14.92 -15.83 -7.63
C VAL A 30 -13.85 -16.81 -7.17
N HIS A 31 -14.12 -18.10 -7.37
CA HIS A 31 -13.19 -19.16 -7.00
C HIS A 31 -11.84 -19.01 -7.71
N GLY A 32 -10.75 -19.20 -6.96
CA GLY A 32 -9.38 -19.06 -7.47
C GLY A 32 -8.90 -17.63 -7.61
N LEU A 33 -9.75 -16.62 -7.41
CA LEU A 33 -9.35 -15.21 -7.36
C LEU A 33 -8.91 -14.83 -5.94
N VAL A 34 -7.74 -14.21 -5.83
CA VAL A 34 -7.14 -13.76 -4.57
C VAL A 34 -6.66 -12.32 -4.75
N PHE A 35 -7.04 -11.46 -3.82
CA PHE A 35 -6.52 -10.11 -3.70
C PHE A 35 -5.36 -10.12 -2.72
N ILE A 36 -4.23 -9.55 -3.09
CA ILE A 36 -3.04 -9.47 -2.25
C ILE A 36 -2.83 -8.00 -1.94
N SER A 37 -3.12 -7.60 -0.70
CA SER A 37 -2.86 -6.26 -0.23
C SER A 37 -1.41 -6.17 0.21
N VAL A 38 -0.66 -5.25 -0.38
CA VAL A 38 0.73 -4.95 -0.01
C VAL A 38 0.73 -3.54 0.54
N ARG A 39 1.08 -3.44 1.82
CA ARG A 39 1.25 -2.18 2.53
C ARG A 39 2.73 -1.98 2.75
N VAL A 40 3.25 -0.84 2.31
CA VAL A 40 4.65 -0.46 2.48
C VAL A 40 4.70 0.83 3.28
N LEU A 41 5.31 0.78 4.45
CA LEU A 41 5.61 1.96 5.24
C LEU A 41 7.08 2.33 5.01
N VAL A 42 7.31 3.49 4.41
CA VAL A 42 8.66 4.01 4.18
C VAL A 42 8.88 5.14 5.16
N MET A 43 9.91 5.01 5.98
CA MET A 43 10.39 6.13 6.76
C MET A 43 11.67 6.69 6.15
N TYR A 44 11.73 8.01 6.01
CA TYR A 44 12.87 8.69 5.41
C TYR A 44 13.19 10.01 6.09
N ASN A 45 14.42 10.48 5.90
CA ASN A 45 14.83 11.82 6.30
C ASN A 45 14.80 12.75 5.08
N ALA A 46 13.96 13.77 5.12
CA ALA A 46 13.81 14.80 4.10
C ALA A 46 14.93 15.86 4.12
N GLY A 47 15.92 15.74 5.02
CA GLY A 47 17.05 16.67 5.12
C GLY A 47 16.71 17.98 5.86
N LEU A 48 15.63 18.00 6.63
CA LEU A 48 15.19 19.15 7.44
C LEU A 48 15.38 18.85 8.95
N PRO A 49 15.48 19.87 9.82
CA PRO A 49 15.66 19.67 11.27
C PRO A 49 14.61 18.77 11.94
N ASP A 50 13.38 18.73 11.39
CA ASP A 50 12.30 17.81 11.76
C ASP A 50 11.87 16.91 10.58
N GLY A 51 12.81 16.63 9.67
CA GLY A 51 12.55 16.03 8.36
C GLY A 51 12.22 14.54 8.36
N LEU A 52 11.93 13.93 9.51
CA LEU A 52 11.50 12.53 9.55
C LEU A 52 10.09 12.43 8.96
N VAL A 53 9.97 11.78 7.82
CA VAL A 53 8.69 11.55 7.15
C VAL A 53 8.40 10.07 7.15
N VAL A 54 7.17 9.73 7.54
CA VAL A 54 6.60 8.39 7.39
C VAL A 54 5.59 8.46 6.26
N GLN A 55 5.79 7.66 5.22
CA GLN A 55 4.90 7.59 4.07
C GLN A 55 4.38 6.16 3.91
N GLU A 56 3.07 6.03 3.75
CA GLU A 56 2.41 4.76 3.50
C GLU A 56 2.05 4.62 2.02
N PHE A 57 2.42 3.48 1.44
CA PHE A 57 2.01 3.05 0.12
C PHE A 57 1.15 1.80 0.25
N LEU A 58 0.09 1.76 -0.52
CA LEU A 58 -0.80 0.64 -0.56
C LEU A 58 -1.03 0.24 -2.01
N SER A 59 -0.77 -1.02 -2.33
CA SER A 59 -1.14 -1.63 -3.60
C SER A 59 -1.97 -2.88 -3.37
N VAL A 60 -2.94 -3.11 -4.25
CA VAL A 60 -3.69 -4.36 -4.25
C VAL A 60 -3.37 -5.09 -5.53
N HIS A 61 -2.70 -6.22 -5.41
CA HIS A 61 -2.43 -7.12 -6.52
C HIS A 61 -3.54 -8.14 -6.66
N VAL A 62 -3.80 -8.58 -7.90
CA VAL A 62 -4.81 -9.59 -8.18
C VAL A 62 -4.12 -10.82 -8.74
N ARG A 63 -4.39 -11.97 -8.10
CA ARG A 63 -3.91 -13.29 -8.50
C ARG A 63 -5.13 -14.14 -8.83
N ARG A 64 -5.06 -14.90 -9.92
CA ARG A 64 -6.08 -15.88 -10.30
C ARG A 64 -5.42 -17.21 -10.59
N ASP A 65 -5.89 -18.26 -9.92
CA ASP A 65 -5.39 -19.63 -10.09
C ASP A 65 -3.85 -19.72 -9.96
N GLY A 66 -3.31 -19.00 -8.97
CA GLY A 66 -1.86 -18.93 -8.70
C GLY A 66 -1.07 -17.99 -9.62
N ARG A 67 -1.67 -17.43 -10.67
CA ARG A 67 -1.02 -16.50 -11.60
C ARG A 67 -1.36 -15.05 -11.30
N MET A 68 -0.35 -14.19 -11.24
CA MET A 68 -0.53 -12.74 -11.14
C MET A 68 -1.17 -12.21 -12.42
N ILE A 69 -2.31 -11.53 -12.30
CA ILE A 69 -3.08 -11.01 -13.44
C ILE A 69 -3.09 -9.48 -13.51
N GLY A 70 -2.75 -8.80 -12.41
CA GLY A 70 -2.60 -7.34 -12.44
C GLY A 70 -2.48 -6.71 -11.07
N MET A 71 -2.54 -5.38 -11.06
CA MET A 71 -2.60 -4.54 -9.88
C MET A 71 -3.81 -3.62 -10.02
N LEU A 72 -4.65 -3.56 -8.99
CA LEU A 72 -5.69 -2.55 -8.91
C LEU A 72 -5.02 -1.22 -8.59
N LEU A 73 -5.49 -0.17 -9.26
CA LEU A 73 -5.13 1.17 -8.85
C LEU A 73 -5.64 1.39 -7.43
N PRO A 74 -4.88 2.11 -6.58
CA PRO A 74 -5.40 2.52 -5.28
C PRO A 74 -6.74 3.22 -5.49
N PRO A 75 -7.72 2.97 -4.60
CA PRO A 75 -8.98 3.69 -4.66
C PRO A 75 -8.73 5.20 -4.64
N PRO A 76 -9.58 6.00 -5.31
CA PRO A 76 -9.61 7.44 -5.09
C PRO A 76 -9.65 7.76 -3.58
N ALA A 77 -8.99 8.84 -3.16
CA ALA A 77 -8.91 9.23 -1.74
C ALA A 77 -10.29 9.48 -1.09
N ASP A 78 -11.33 9.66 -1.90
CA ASP A 78 -12.73 9.85 -1.52
C ASP A 78 -13.59 8.56 -1.58
N ALA A 79 -12.98 7.39 -1.86
CA ALA A 79 -13.70 6.14 -1.92
C ALA A 79 -14.15 5.68 -0.51
N PRO A 80 -15.46 5.45 -0.27
CA PRO A 80 -15.95 5.03 1.03
C PRO A 80 -15.50 3.60 1.37
N GLY A 81 -14.94 3.41 2.58
CA GLY A 81 -14.54 2.10 3.11
C GLY A 81 -13.04 1.88 3.28
N TRP A 82 -12.20 2.85 2.92
CA TRP A 82 -10.75 2.84 3.12
C TRP A 82 -10.34 3.86 4.19
N VAL A 83 -10.78 3.64 5.43
CA VAL A 83 -10.36 4.39 6.63
C VAL A 83 -10.10 3.42 7.77
#